data_AF-A0A255DFU0-F1
#
_entry.id   AF-A0A255DFU0-F1
#
_cell.length_a   1.000
_cell.length_b   1.000
_cell.length_c   1.000
_cell.angle_alpha   90.00
_cell.angle_beta   90.00
_cell.angle_gamma   90.00
#
_symmetry.space_group_name_H-M   'P 1'
#
loop_
_entity.id
_entity.type
_entity.pdbx_description
1 polymer ?
#
loop_
_entity_poly.entity_id
_entity_poly.type
_entity_poly.pdbx_seq_one_letter_code
_entity_poly.pdbx_strand_id
1 'polypeptide(L)'
;MMWSAWDSVSDYGPLFIPIIVGIGAAVHVWRVRPRPPGRASEIVLLWLFGGVVGIGGIFVTTSHVLFSQSTAQQIGFPPGNPFQFEVGMANLAFAVLGLACIWVRERFWEATALGFAVFYWGAAIGHFIELFGHGDDAPYNAGPILITDIALPAIILVALAHVRITQTKDRPPR
;
A
#
# COMPACT_ATOMS: atom_id res chain seq x y z
N MET A 1 3.86 27.69 -8.60
CA MET A 1 5.24 27.34 -8.22
C MET A 1 5.14 25.95 -7.61
N MET A 2 5.26 24.90 -8.44
CA MET A 2 4.74 23.54 -8.18
C MET A 2 5.59 22.69 -7.21
N TRP A 3 6.49 23.32 -6.45
CA TRP A 3 7.59 22.62 -5.75
C TRP A 3 7.77 23.01 -4.28
N SER A 4 6.94 23.90 -3.73
CA SER A 4 7.06 24.38 -2.34
C SER A 4 6.10 23.70 -1.34
N ALA A 5 5.35 22.69 -1.77
CA ALA A 5 4.40 21.98 -0.91
C ALA A 5 5.03 20.76 -0.17
N TRP A 6 6.36 20.61 -0.23
CA TRP A 6 7.09 19.34 0.04
C TRP A 6 8.27 19.53 1.00
N ASP A 7 8.17 20.53 1.86
CA ASP A 7 9.33 21.09 2.54
C ASP A 7 9.54 20.46 3.93
N SER A 8 8.61 19.62 4.39
CA SER A 8 8.64 18.96 5.69
C SER A 8 8.81 17.44 5.58
N VAL A 9 9.51 16.86 6.56
CA VAL A 9 9.63 15.40 6.72
C VAL A 9 8.26 14.72 6.83
N SER A 10 7.25 15.40 7.38
CA SER A 10 5.88 14.90 7.48
C SER A 10 5.23 14.63 6.12
N ASP A 11 5.64 15.36 5.09
CA ASP A 11 5.06 15.28 3.75
C ASP A 11 5.44 13.94 3.09
N TYR A 12 6.57 13.36 3.52
CA TYR A 12 7.06 12.05 3.11
C TYR A 12 6.54 10.88 3.97
N GLY A 13 5.65 11.16 4.93
CA GLY A 13 5.02 10.17 5.81
C GLY A 13 4.54 8.89 5.10
N PRO A 14 3.88 8.98 3.93
CA PRO A 14 3.43 7.81 3.17
C PRO A 14 4.54 6.81 2.79
N LEU A 15 5.81 7.25 2.74
CA LEU A 15 6.95 6.40 2.36
C LEU A 15 7.55 5.61 3.53
N PHE A 16 7.32 6.01 4.78
CA PHE A 16 8.03 5.43 5.92
C PHE A 16 7.76 3.94 6.09
N ILE A 17 6.48 3.53 6.10
CA ILE A 17 6.12 2.11 6.23
C ILE A 17 6.61 1.29 5.03
N PRO A 18 6.37 1.68 3.76
CA PRO A 18 6.94 0.97 2.61
C PRO A 18 8.45 0.79 2.65
N ILE A 19 9.21 1.81 3.06
CA ILE A 19 10.66 1.74 3.17
C ILE A 19 11.08 0.75 4.26
N ILE A 20 10.50 0.84 5.46
CA ILE A 20 10.79 -0.07 6.57
C ILE A 20 10.48 -1.51 6.17
N VAL A 21 9.33 -1.73 5.53
CA VAL A 21 8.91 -3.06 5.04
C VAL A 21 9.84 -3.58 3.95
N GLY A 22 10.25 -2.74 3.01
CA GLY A 22 11.20 -3.10 1.95
C GLY A 22 12.56 -3.51 2.52
N ILE A 23 13.08 -2.77 3.50
CA ILE A 23 14.32 -3.12 4.21
C ILE A 23 14.15 -4.45 4.95
N GLY A 24 13.05 -4.62 5.70
CA GLY A 24 12.75 -5.87 6.41
C GLY A 24 12.68 -7.08 5.47
N ALA A 25 12.02 -6.93 4.33
CA ALA A 25 11.95 -7.94 3.28
C ALA A 25 13.34 -8.29 2.73
N ALA A 26 14.15 -7.27 2.40
CA ALA A 26 15.50 -7.47 1.89
C ALA A 26 16.40 -8.22 2.89
N VAL A 27 16.36 -7.83 4.17
CA VAL A 27 17.09 -8.51 5.25
C VAL A 27 16.61 -9.95 5.42
N HIS A 28 15.29 -10.20 5.42
CA HIS A 28 14.74 -11.55 5.54
C HIS A 28 15.17 -12.44 4.36
N VAL A 29 15.06 -11.94 3.12
CA VAL A 29 15.54 -12.67 1.92
C VAL A 29 17.05 -12.91 1.96
N TRP A 30 17.84 -11.97 2.50
CA TRP A 30 19.29 -12.14 2.65
C TRP A 30 19.63 -13.25 3.65
N ARG A 31 18.92 -13.33 4.79
CA ARG A 31 19.12 -14.32 5.85
C ARG A 31 18.71 -15.74 5.45
N VAL A 32 17.71 -15.90 4.59
CA VAL A 32 17.22 -17.23 4.15
C VAL A 32 18.02 -17.69 2.93
N ARG A 33 19.05 -18.51 3.18
CA ARG A 33 19.89 -19.16 2.16
C ARG A 33 20.32 -20.58 2.60
N PRO A 34 20.43 -21.56 1.67
CA PRO A 34 19.99 -21.52 0.27
C PRO A 34 18.45 -21.47 0.19
N ARG A 35 17.91 -20.99 -0.94
CA ARG A 35 16.48 -20.78 -1.11
C ARG A 35 15.97 -21.46 -2.38
N PRO A 36 14.85 -22.21 -2.31
CA PRO A 36 14.22 -22.76 -3.50
C PRO A 36 13.66 -21.63 -4.40
N PRO A 37 13.40 -21.92 -5.68
CA PRO A 37 12.73 -20.98 -6.59
C PRO A 37 11.45 -20.40 -5.95
N GLY A 38 11.17 -19.12 -6.20
CA GLY A 38 9.97 -18.46 -5.68
C GLY A 38 10.00 -18.04 -4.20
N ARG A 39 10.87 -18.63 -3.36
CA ARG A 39 10.90 -18.33 -1.91
C ARG A 39 11.18 -16.86 -1.60
N ALA A 40 12.06 -16.21 -2.36
CA ALA A 40 12.34 -14.79 -2.18
C ALA A 40 11.10 -13.91 -2.44
N SER A 41 10.37 -14.20 -3.51
CA SER A 41 9.14 -13.48 -3.86
C SER A 41 8.02 -13.74 -2.86
N GLU A 42 7.92 -14.96 -2.34
CA GLU A 42 6.97 -15.29 -1.27
C GLU A 42 7.27 -14.47 0.00
N ILE A 43 8.55 -14.38 0.40
CA ILE A 43 8.97 -13.55 1.54
C ILE A 43 8.59 -12.09 1.29
N VAL A 44 8.96 -11.53 0.13
CA VAL A 44 8.62 -10.14 -0.23
C VAL A 44 7.11 -9.92 -0.19
N LEU A 45 6.32 -10.83 -0.76
CA LEU A 45 4.87 -10.71 -0.82
C LEU A 45 4.23 -10.77 0.58
N LEU A 46 4.74 -11.61 1.48
CA LEU A 46 4.32 -11.66 2.88
C LEU A 46 4.63 -10.35 3.63
N TRP A 47 5.79 -9.76 3.37
CA TRP A 47 6.14 -8.44 3.92
C TRP A 47 5.23 -7.33 3.37
N LEU A 48 4.90 -7.37 2.07
CA LEU A 48 3.97 -6.41 1.49
C LEU A 48 2.56 -6.56 2.06
N PHE A 49 2.02 -7.79 2.15
CA PHE A 49 0.70 -7.99 2.74
C PHE A 49 0.66 -7.66 4.23
N GLY A 50 1.54 -8.24 5.05
CA GLY A 50 1.50 -8.01 6.49
C GLY A 50 1.95 -6.61 6.89
N GLY A 51 3.00 -6.09 6.25
CA GLY A 51 3.63 -4.82 6.59
C GLY A 51 2.97 -3.62 5.92
N VAL A 52 2.84 -3.61 4.60
CA VAL A 52 2.25 -2.48 3.87
C VAL A 52 0.74 -2.49 3.99
N VAL A 53 0.08 -3.56 3.52
CA VAL A 53 -1.39 -3.61 3.51
C VAL A 53 -1.95 -3.70 4.93
N GLY A 54 -1.36 -4.58 5.75
CA GLY A 54 -1.75 -4.81 7.15
C GLY A 54 -1.40 -3.66 8.08
N ILE A 55 -0.14 -3.60 8.52
CA ILE A 55 0.31 -2.60 9.50
C ILE A 55 0.15 -1.19 8.93
N GLY A 56 0.56 -0.93 7.69
CA GLY A 56 0.38 0.37 7.04
C GLY A 56 -1.09 0.80 6.98
N GLY A 57 -1.99 -0.11 6.61
CA GLY A 57 -3.44 0.15 6.62
C GLY A 57 -3.98 0.55 8.00
N ILE A 58 -3.44 0.00 9.10
CA ILE A 58 -3.79 0.44 10.48
C ILE A 58 -3.32 1.88 10.73
N PHE A 59 -2.12 2.25 10.31
CA PHE A 59 -1.62 3.63 10.47
C PHE A 59 -2.46 4.62 9.65
N VAL A 60 -2.82 4.27 8.42
CA VAL A 60 -3.70 5.08 7.56
C VAL A 60 -5.12 5.17 8.16
N THR A 61 -5.65 4.07 8.69
CA THR A 61 -6.92 4.09 9.44
C THR A 61 -6.84 5.07 10.61
N THR A 62 -5.75 5.00 11.38
CA THR A 62 -5.52 5.85 12.55
C THR A 62 -5.49 7.32 12.15
N SER A 63 -4.81 7.68 11.05
CA SER A 63 -4.77 9.08 10.57
C SER A 63 -6.17 9.56 10.18
N HIS A 64 -6.90 8.78 9.39
CA HIS A 64 -8.24 9.12 8.91
C HIS A 64 -9.31 9.16 10.01
N VAL A 65 -9.19 8.35 11.07
CA VAL A 65 -10.21 8.25 12.12
C VAL A 65 -9.89 9.15 13.32
N LEU A 66 -8.66 9.08 13.85
CA LEU A 66 -8.27 9.79 15.08
C LEU A 66 -7.70 11.19 14.80
N PHE A 67 -7.12 11.39 13.61
CA PHE A 67 -6.48 12.65 13.20
C PHE A 67 -7.16 13.26 11.96
N SER A 68 -8.47 12.98 11.79
CA SER A 68 -9.26 13.26 10.60
C SER A 68 -9.19 14.72 10.13
N GLN A 69 -9.20 15.69 11.05
CA GLN A 69 -9.11 17.12 10.71
C GLN A 69 -7.77 17.46 10.07
N SER A 70 -6.66 17.04 10.70
CA SER A 70 -5.31 17.30 10.18
C SER A 70 -5.03 16.51 8.90
N THR A 71 -5.57 15.30 8.77
CA THR A 71 -5.43 14.49 7.55
C THR A 71 -6.20 15.12 6.39
N ALA A 72 -7.44 15.57 6.59
CA ALA A 72 -8.19 16.30 5.58
C ALA A 72 -7.44 17.55 5.10
N GLN A 73 -6.89 18.34 6.01
CA GLN A 73 -6.12 19.55 5.66
C GLN A 73 -4.87 19.23 4.84
N GLN A 74 -4.12 18.18 5.19
CA GLN A 74 -2.92 17.76 4.43
C GLN A 74 -3.27 17.23 3.03
N ILE A 75 -4.47 16.67 2.86
CA ILE A 75 -5.00 16.24 1.57
C ILE A 75 -5.49 17.44 0.74
N GLY A 76 -5.70 18.62 1.34
CA GLY A 76 -6.30 19.78 0.64
C GLY A 76 -7.83 19.85 0.77
N PHE A 77 -8.43 18.98 1.59
CA PHE A 77 -9.88 18.89 1.77
C PHE A 77 -10.37 19.62 3.04
N PRO A 78 -11.65 20.08 3.07
CA PRO A 78 -12.21 20.71 4.26
C PRO A 78 -12.14 19.81 5.52
N PRO A 79 -11.71 20.33 6.67
CA PRO A 79 -11.70 19.58 7.91
C PRO A 79 -13.13 19.24 8.36
N GLY A 80 -13.29 18.12 9.07
CA GLY A 80 -14.60 17.65 9.54
C GLY A 80 -15.46 16.98 8.47
N ASN A 81 -14.89 16.72 7.28
CA ASN A 81 -15.55 15.97 6.21
C ASN A 81 -15.84 14.50 6.63
N PRO A 82 -17.10 14.01 6.51
CA PRO A 82 -17.46 12.64 6.90
C PRO A 82 -16.70 11.54 6.15
N PHE A 83 -16.25 11.80 4.92
CA PHE A 83 -15.55 10.80 4.10
C PHE A 83 -14.24 10.32 4.71
N GLN A 84 -13.63 11.07 5.63
CA GLN A 84 -12.43 10.63 6.35
C GLN A 84 -12.68 9.31 7.08
N PHE A 85 -13.84 9.15 7.73
CA PHE A 85 -14.16 7.90 8.43
C PHE A 85 -14.34 6.73 7.46
N GLU A 86 -15.02 6.95 6.33
CA GLU A 86 -15.22 5.90 5.30
C GLU A 86 -13.90 5.43 4.70
N VAL A 87 -13.00 6.37 4.35
CA VAL A 87 -11.65 6.05 3.86
C VAL A 87 -10.85 5.31 4.93
N GLY A 88 -10.96 5.72 6.20
CA GLY A 88 -10.36 5.03 7.33
C GLY A 88 -10.85 3.59 7.46
N MET A 89 -12.16 3.35 7.37
CA MET A 89 -12.73 2.00 7.46
C MET A 89 -12.39 1.13 6.23
N ALA A 90 -12.29 1.72 5.04
CA ALA A 90 -11.82 1.02 3.85
C ALA A 90 -10.38 0.53 4.04
N ASN A 91 -9.49 1.39 4.55
CA ASN A 91 -8.13 1.01 4.89
C ASN A 91 -8.07 -0.04 6.00
N LEU A 92 -8.95 0.04 7.00
CA LEU A 92 -9.03 -0.97 8.06
C LEU A 92 -9.45 -2.33 7.53
N ALA A 93 -10.42 -2.37 6.59
CA ALA A 93 -10.83 -3.60 5.95
C ALA A 93 -9.65 -4.26 5.21
N PHE A 94 -8.89 -3.48 4.43
CA PHE A 94 -7.68 -4.00 3.79
C PHE A 94 -6.59 -4.38 4.79
N ALA A 95 -6.44 -3.65 5.89
CA ALA A 95 -5.50 -4.00 6.95
C ALA A 95 -5.78 -5.39 7.52
N VAL A 96 -7.04 -5.70 7.81
CA VAL A 96 -7.46 -7.03 8.27
C VAL A 96 -7.12 -8.10 7.22
N LEU A 97 -7.39 -7.85 5.94
CA LEU A 97 -7.07 -8.79 4.86
C LEU A 97 -5.55 -8.99 4.70
N GLY A 98 -4.76 -7.90 4.72
CA GLY A 98 -3.31 -7.94 4.61
C GLY A 98 -2.64 -8.71 5.75
N LEU A 99 -3.11 -8.53 6.98
CA LEU A 99 -2.65 -9.34 8.12
C LEU A 99 -3.07 -10.80 7.98
N ALA A 100 -4.32 -11.06 7.56
CA ALA A 100 -4.82 -12.41 7.36
C ALA A 100 -4.01 -13.19 6.31
N CYS A 101 -3.47 -12.52 5.28
CA CYS A 101 -2.61 -13.12 4.26
C CYS A 101 -1.34 -13.82 4.82
N ILE A 102 -0.91 -13.51 6.04
CA ILE A 102 0.21 -14.20 6.71
C ILE A 102 -0.12 -15.68 6.94
N TRP A 103 -1.39 -15.98 7.22
CA TRP A 103 -1.88 -17.32 7.56
C TRP A 103 -2.74 -17.92 6.44
N VAL A 104 -3.61 -17.13 5.83
CA VAL A 104 -4.54 -17.54 4.78
C VAL A 104 -3.90 -17.29 3.41
N ARG A 105 -3.60 -18.36 2.68
CA ARG A 105 -2.83 -18.32 1.42
C ARG A 105 -3.72 -18.63 0.20
N GLU A 106 -3.07 -18.95 -0.93
CA GLU A 106 -3.74 -19.28 -2.20
C GLU A 106 -4.65 -18.13 -2.66
N ARG A 107 -5.86 -18.43 -3.15
CA ARG A 107 -6.81 -17.48 -3.76
C ARG A 107 -7.14 -16.26 -2.90
N PHE A 108 -6.90 -16.34 -1.59
CA PHE A 108 -7.05 -15.23 -0.67
C PHE A 108 -6.05 -14.09 -0.98
N TRP A 109 -4.83 -14.43 -1.40
CA TRP A 109 -3.83 -13.45 -1.80
C TRP A 109 -4.24 -12.70 -3.07
N GLU A 110 -4.80 -13.39 -4.06
CA GLU A 110 -5.35 -12.78 -5.27
C GLU A 110 -6.49 -11.82 -4.93
N ALA A 111 -7.46 -12.27 -4.13
CA ALA A 111 -8.59 -11.44 -3.73
C ALA A 111 -8.13 -10.17 -2.99
N THR A 112 -7.19 -10.32 -2.05
CA THR A 112 -6.63 -9.20 -1.29
C THR A 112 -5.86 -8.24 -2.20
N ALA A 113 -4.98 -8.75 -3.06
CA ALA A 113 -4.19 -7.94 -3.97
C ALA A 113 -5.05 -7.18 -4.98
N LEU A 114 -6.05 -7.84 -5.58
CA LEU A 114 -6.95 -7.22 -6.54
C LEU A 114 -7.84 -6.17 -5.88
N GLY A 115 -8.42 -6.46 -4.71
CA GLY A 115 -9.22 -5.49 -3.97
C GLY A 115 -8.40 -4.26 -3.58
N PHE A 116 -7.19 -4.48 -3.06
CA PHE A 116 -6.27 -3.40 -2.68
C PHE A 116 -5.89 -2.55 -3.90
N ALA A 117 -5.63 -3.17 -5.05
CA ALA A 117 -5.33 -2.45 -6.29
C ALA A 117 -6.49 -1.62 -6.81
N VAL A 118 -7.72 -2.16 -6.79
CA VAL A 118 -8.91 -1.39 -7.18
C VAL A 118 -9.07 -0.15 -6.29
N PHE A 119 -8.89 -0.30 -4.98
CA PHE A 119 -9.02 0.82 -4.05
C PHE A 119 -7.92 1.87 -4.23
N TYR A 120 -6.65 1.47 -4.21
CA TYR A 120 -5.51 2.40 -4.29
C TYR A 120 -5.37 3.05 -5.66
N TRP A 121 -5.61 2.33 -6.76
CA TRP A 121 -5.65 2.96 -8.09
C TRP A 121 -6.88 3.85 -8.27
N GLY A 122 -8.01 3.53 -7.63
CA GLY A 122 -9.15 4.44 -7.55
C GLY A 122 -8.79 5.75 -6.83
N ALA A 123 -8.07 5.67 -5.70
CA ALA A 123 -7.55 6.83 -4.99
C ALA A 123 -6.56 7.64 -5.85
N ALA A 124 -5.62 6.98 -6.54
CA ALA A 124 -4.70 7.64 -7.49
C ALA A 124 -5.44 8.41 -8.59
N ILE A 125 -6.53 7.86 -9.13
CA ILE A 125 -7.38 8.57 -10.11
C ILE A 125 -8.00 9.81 -9.46
N GLY A 126 -8.51 9.70 -8.23
CA GLY A 126 -9.01 10.84 -7.47
C GLY A 126 -7.95 11.92 -7.29
N HIS A 127 -6.74 11.55 -6.89
CA HIS A 127 -5.59 12.45 -6.77
C HIS A 127 -5.26 13.14 -8.10
N PHE A 128 -5.28 12.42 -9.22
CA PHE A 128 -5.07 13.03 -10.54
C PHE A 128 -6.17 14.03 -10.92
N ILE A 129 -7.42 13.74 -10.58
CA ILE A 129 -8.54 14.67 -10.83
C ILE A 129 -8.36 15.95 -10.02
N GLU A 130 -8.02 15.85 -8.74
CA GLU A 130 -7.80 17.03 -7.89
C GLU A 130 -6.56 17.82 -8.34
N LEU A 131 -5.46 17.13 -8.64
CA LEU A 131 -4.21 17.75 -9.06
C LEU A 131 -4.35 18.50 -10.39
N PHE A 132 -4.93 17.89 -11.41
CA PHE A 132 -5.01 18.48 -12.75
C PHE A 132 -6.30 19.26 -13.00
N GLY A 133 -7.41 18.87 -12.36
CA GLY A 133 -8.71 19.50 -12.52
C GLY A 133 -8.92 20.71 -11.61
N HIS A 134 -8.39 20.66 -10.38
CA HIS A 134 -8.57 21.72 -9.39
C HIS A 134 -7.27 22.41 -8.96
N GLY A 135 -6.11 21.92 -9.42
CA GLY A 135 -4.81 22.50 -9.08
C GLY A 135 -4.41 22.25 -7.62
N ASP A 136 -4.96 21.22 -6.98
CA ASP A 136 -4.64 20.85 -5.61
C ASP A 136 -3.28 20.13 -5.56
N ASP A 137 -2.23 20.85 -5.18
CA ASP A 137 -0.88 20.33 -5.01
C ASP A 137 -0.52 20.05 -3.54
N ALA A 138 -1.52 19.90 -2.66
CA ALA A 138 -1.32 19.57 -1.26
C ALA A 138 -0.46 18.30 -1.08
N PRO A 139 0.35 18.22 -0.01
CA PRO A 139 1.35 17.15 0.16
C PRO A 139 0.76 15.74 0.22
N TYR A 140 -0.49 15.59 0.70
CA TYR A 140 -1.20 14.32 0.74
C TYR A 140 -2.27 14.23 -0.38
N ASN A 141 -2.16 15.06 -1.41
CA ASN A 141 -2.86 14.87 -2.68
C ASN A 141 -1.89 14.59 -3.84
N ALA A 142 -0.85 15.42 -3.95
CA ALA A 142 0.26 15.21 -4.87
C ALA A 142 1.36 14.34 -4.23
N GLY A 143 2.43 14.05 -4.99
CA GLY A 143 3.66 13.29 -4.61
C GLY A 143 3.54 12.01 -3.76
N PRO A 144 4.13 11.76 -2.54
CA PRO A 144 4.52 10.38 -2.27
C PRO A 144 3.29 9.49 -2.05
N ILE A 145 2.14 10.04 -1.63
CA ILE A 145 0.89 9.31 -1.53
C ILE A 145 0.44 8.85 -2.92
N LEU A 146 0.44 9.74 -3.92
CA LEU A 146 0.14 9.39 -5.30
C LEU A 146 1.12 8.35 -5.86
N ILE A 147 2.41 8.47 -5.53
CA ILE A 147 3.41 7.47 -5.91
C ILE A 147 3.10 6.13 -5.26
N THR A 148 2.78 6.10 -3.96
CA THR A 148 2.46 4.86 -3.25
C THR A 148 1.17 4.23 -3.74
N ASP A 149 0.16 5.03 -4.06
CA ASP A 149 -1.13 4.59 -4.58
C ASP A 149 -1.00 3.86 -5.91
N ILE A 150 -0.05 4.28 -6.73
CA ILE A 150 0.25 3.62 -8.01
C ILE A 150 1.19 2.43 -7.80
N ALA A 151 2.31 2.65 -7.10
CA ALA A 151 3.42 1.71 -7.07
C ALA A 151 3.15 0.49 -6.17
N LEU A 152 2.54 0.65 -5.00
CA LEU A 152 2.37 -0.45 -4.06
C LEU A 152 1.46 -1.56 -4.61
N PRO A 153 0.28 -1.26 -5.21
CA PRO A 153 -0.51 -2.31 -5.84
C PRO A 153 0.21 -3.00 -7.00
N ALA A 154 0.94 -2.24 -7.82
CA ALA A 154 1.69 -2.81 -8.94
C ALA A 154 2.78 -3.78 -8.44
N ILE A 155 3.54 -3.38 -7.42
CA ILE A 155 4.58 -4.22 -6.81
C ILE A 155 3.97 -5.50 -6.21
N ILE A 156 2.84 -5.39 -5.50
CA ILE A 156 2.12 -6.54 -4.93
C ILE A 156 1.67 -7.50 -6.03
N LEU A 157 1.03 -6.99 -7.09
CA LEU A 157 0.54 -7.81 -8.21
C LEU A 157 1.69 -8.50 -8.96
N VAL A 158 2.80 -7.81 -9.19
CA VAL A 158 4.00 -8.39 -9.82
C VAL A 158 4.63 -9.46 -8.93
N ALA A 159 4.78 -9.21 -7.64
CA ALA A 159 5.31 -10.19 -6.69
C ALA A 159 4.40 -11.43 -6.61
N LEU A 160 3.08 -11.24 -6.58
CA LEU A 160 2.09 -12.31 -6.62
C LEU A 160 2.18 -13.12 -7.92
N ALA A 161 2.22 -12.47 -9.08
CA ALA A 161 2.37 -13.15 -10.36
C ALA A 161 3.66 -13.99 -10.41
N HIS A 162 4.77 -13.46 -9.91
CA HIS A 162 6.04 -14.19 -9.86
C HIS A 162 5.98 -15.42 -8.92
N VAL A 163 5.30 -15.31 -7.76
CA VAL A 163 5.04 -16.46 -6.88
C VAL A 163 4.21 -17.52 -7.61
N ARG A 164 3.17 -17.14 -8.35
CA ARG A 164 2.34 -18.10 -9.08
C ARG A 164 3.08 -18.80 -10.21
N ILE A 165 3.88 -18.06 -10.99
CA ILE A 165 4.69 -18.61 -12.08
C ILE A 165 5.74 -19.60 -11.57
N THR A 166 6.31 -19.36 -10.39
CA THR A 166 7.30 -20.26 -9.80
C THR A 166 6.64 -21.52 -9.23
N GLN A 167 5.49 -21.39 -8.57
CA GLN A 167 4.74 -22.54 -8.05
C GLN A 167 4.17 -23.46 -9.14
N THR A 168 3.82 -22.93 -10.33
CA THR A 168 3.33 -23.76 -11.44
C THR A 168 4.45 -24.56 -12.10
N LYS A 169 5.66 -24.02 -12.20
CA LYS A 169 6.82 -24.72 -12.77
C LYS A 169 7.26 -25.92 -11.94
N ASP A 170 7.05 -25.86 -10.62
CA ASP A 170 7.47 -26.91 -9.69
C ASP A 170 6.40 -27.99 -9.43
N ARG A 171 5.22 -27.92 -10.07
CA ARG A 171 4.20 -28.98 -9.97
C ARG A 171 4.50 -30.13 -10.95
N PRO A 172 4.52 -31.40 -10.51
CA PRO A 172 4.60 -32.53 -11.43
C PRO A 172 3.38 -32.55 -12.38
N PRO A 173 3.54 -33.02 -13.62
CA PRO A 173 2.41 -33.19 -14.54
C PRO A 173 1.37 -34.13 -13.91
N ARG A 174 0.08 -33.77 -14.05
CA ARG A 174 -1.06 -34.55 -13.56
C ARG A 174 -1.27 -35.80 -14.40
#